data_AF-A0A7S0FM83-F1
#
_entry.id   AF-A0A7S0FM83-F1
#
_cell.length_a   1.000
_cell.length_b   1.000
_cell.length_c   1.000
_cell.angle_alpha   90.00
_cell.angle_beta   90.00
_cell.angle_gamma   90.00
#
_symmetry.space_group_name_H-M   'P 1'
#
loop_
_entity.id
_entity.type
_entity.pdbx_description
1 polymer ?
#
loop_
_entity_poly.entity_id
_entity_poly.type
_entity_poly.pdbx_seq_one_letter_code
_entity_poly.pdbx_strand_id
1 'polypeptide(L)'
;ISLGLTYCACASASSLCNACFGSTAPGTTGRKRSALLLSAAVAVSLFFQYSLAPSIVNKTGWWKVYSSIPGMGKRVYAAWLDGCDGYADTPDLLRQCVQNTGVYRPTAVAALFYSVMAVASGTRPSLNREAWPAKYGTYFLLVLASAFLYNGPLFDGIFLFVARIGAMAFIVIQQVILIDMAYNWNESWVEKADECDRLDWGSGKPWLRLIVASCVALYGCAFAGIGLL
;
A
#
# COMPACT_ATOMS: atom_id res chain seq x y z
N ILE A 1 -27.44 28.73 -3.50
CA ILE A 1 -27.35 27.46 -4.26
C ILE A 1 -25.90 26.93 -4.36
N SER A 2 -24.89 27.74 -4.75
CA SER A 2 -23.49 27.26 -4.93
C SER A 2 -22.75 26.82 -3.63
N LEU A 3 -23.08 27.42 -2.48
CA LEU A 3 -22.42 27.11 -1.20
C LEU A 3 -22.82 25.75 -0.59
N GLY A 4 -24.06 25.28 -0.82
CA GLY A 4 -24.56 24.00 -0.28
C GLY A 4 -23.97 22.78 -0.99
N LEU A 5 -23.86 22.84 -2.33
CA LEU A 5 -23.24 21.78 -3.13
C LEU A 5 -21.76 21.57 -2.78
N THR A 6 -21.03 22.67 -2.54
CA THR A 6 -19.60 22.62 -2.18
C THR A 6 -19.38 22.03 -0.78
N TYR A 7 -20.24 22.36 0.18
CA TYR A 7 -20.19 21.80 1.55
C TYR A 7 -20.50 20.30 1.56
N CYS A 8 -21.53 19.87 0.83
CA CYS A 8 -21.93 18.46 0.79
C CYS A 8 -20.96 17.56 0.02
N ALA A 9 -20.24 18.08 -0.98
CA ALA A 9 -19.20 17.35 -1.71
C ALA A 9 -17.92 17.16 -0.86
N CYS A 10 -17.50 18.18 -0.10
CA CYS A 10 -16.41 18.05 0.87
C CYS A 10 -16.72 17.07 2.00
N ALA A 11 -17.99 16.99 2.43
CA ALA A 11 -18.44 16.00 3.42
C ALA A 11 -18.39 14.54 2.90
N SER A 12 -18.54 14.32 1.60
CA SER A 12 -18.43 12.99 0.97
C SER A 12 -16.98 12.51 0.86
N ALA A 13 -16.06 13.41 0.53
CA ALA A 13 -14.63 13.09 0.52
C ALA A 13 -14.12 12.82 1.94
N SER A 14 -14.62 13.55 2.93
CA SER A 14 -14.29 13.32 4.34
C SER A 14 -14.95 12.06 4.91
N SER A 15 -16.12 11.62 4.44
CA SER A 15 -16.70 10.33 4.85
C SER A 15 -15.90 9.15 4.31
N LEU A 16 -15.47 9.19 3.03
CA LEU A 16 -14.56 8.19 2.45
C LEU A 16 -13.20 8.17 3.16
N CYS A 17 -12.63 9.34 3.47
CA CYS A 17 -11.36 9.43 4.20
C CYS A 17 -11.50 9.06 5.68
N ASN A 18 -12.63 9.33 6.33
CA ASN A 18 -12.87 8.93 7.71
C ASN A 18 -13.20 7.44 7.83
N ALA A 19 -13.85 6.83 6.84
CA ALA A 19 -14.05 5.39 6.74
C ALA A 19 -12.71 4.67 6.54
N CYS A 20 -11.86 5.16 5.63
CA CYS A 20 -10.56 4.54 5.34
C CYS A 20 -9.45 4.86 6.35
N PHE A 21 -9.42 6.06 6.94
CA PHE A 21 -8.31 6.54 7.78
C PHE A 21 -8.70 6.95 9.21
N GLY A 22 -9.98 6.91 9.57
CA GLY A 22 -10.51 7.32 10.89
C GLY A 22 -10.65 8.84 11.06
N SER A 23 -11.46 9.25 12.05
CA SER A 23 -11.77 10.67 12.34
C SER A 23 -10.53 11.49 12.72
N THR A 24 -10.63 12.83 12.76
CA THR A 24 -9.54 13.75 13.19
C THR A 24 -9.49 13.97 14.71
N ALA A 25 -10.26 13.23 15.50
CA ALA A 25 -10.27 13.38 16.95
C ALA A 25 -8.88 13.09 17.55
N PRO A 26 -8.44 13.81 18.60
CA PRO A 26 -7.17 13.58 19.28
C PRO A 26 -7.14 12.15 19.83
N GLY A 27 -6.48 11.23 19.12
CA GLY A 27 -6.46 9.79 19.42
C GLY A 27 -6.40 8.85 18.20
N THR A 28 -6.63 9.35 16.98
CA THR A 28 -6.66 8.55 15.74
C THR A 28 -5.42 8.68 14.86
N THR A 29 -4.46 9.54 15.23
CA THR A 29 -3.26 9.86 14.42
C THR A 29 -2.40 8.64 14.07
N GLY A 30 -2.43 7.59 14.90
CA GLY A 30 -1.72 6.33 14.63
C GLY A 30 -2.14 5.67 13.32
N ARG A 31 -3.45 5.60 13.01
CA ARG A 31 -3.94 4.96 11.78
C ARG A 31 -3.43 5.64 10.52
N LYS A 32 -3.50 6.96 10.49
CA LYS A 32 -3.01 7.80 9.37
C LYS A 32 -1.51 7.63 9.16
N ARG A 33 -0.74 7.59 10.25
CA ARG A 33 0.72 7.44 10.20
C ARG A 33 1.15 6.01 9.82
N SER A 34 0.38 4.99 10.19
CA SER A 34 0.54 3.63 9.67
C SER A 34 0.30 3.60 8.16
N ALA A 35 -0.81 4.17 7.68
CA ALA A 35 -1.07 4.21 6.25
C ALA A 35 0.05 4.93 5.47
N LEU A 36 0.54 6.06 6.00
CA LEU A 36 1.67 6.78 5.40
C LEU A 36 2.94 5.91 5.32
N LEU A 37 3.26 5.15 6.37
CA LEU A 37 4.41 4.24 6.36
C LEU A 37 4.23 3.09 5.37
N LEU A 38 3.01 2.56 5.24
CA LEU A 38 2.71 1.54 4.25
C LEU A 38 2.87 2.08 2.81
N SER A 39 2.39 3.30 2.53
CA SER A 39 2.63 3.97 1.26
C SER A 39 4.12 4.21 0.99
N ALA A 40 4.88 4.61 2.01
CA ALA A 40 6.33 4.74 1.90
C ALA A 40 7.00 3.38 1.64
N ALA A 41 6.54 2.30 2.26
CA ALA A 41 7.05 0.95 2.02
C ALA A 41 6.83 0.51 0.57
N VAL A 42 5.65 0.80 -0.02
CA VAL A 42 5.38 0.56 -1.43
C VAL A 42 6.33 1.39 -2.32
N ALA A 43 6.50 2.69 -2.03
CA ALA A 43 7.41 3.54 -2.79
C ALA A 43 8.87 3.04 -2.75
N VAL A 44 9.34 2.60 -1.58
CA VAL A 44 10.68 2.01 -1.42
C VAL A 44 10.80 0.68 -2.18
N SER A 45 9.74 -0.14 -2.17
CA SER A 45 9.70 -1.40 -2.94
C SER A 45 9.85 -1.16 -4.44
N LEU A 46 9.12 -0.16 -4.97
CA LEU A 46 9.24 0.25 -6.37
C LEU A 46 10.63 0.84 -6.67
N PHE A 47 11.20 1.61 -5.75
CA PHE A 47 12.59 2.10 -5.87
C PHE A 47 13.59 0.94 -5.92
N PHE A 48 13.41 -0.10 -5.08
CA PHE A 48 14.26 -1.28 -5.08
C PHE A 48 14.17 -2.05 -6.41
N GLN A 49 12.96 -2.20 -6.95
CA GLN A 49 12.69 -2.91 -8.20
C GLN A 49 13.22 -2.17 -9.44
N TYR A 50 12.96 -0.87 -9.55
CA TYR A 50 13.19 -0.12 -10.80
C TYR A 50 14.50 0.68 -10.82
N SER A 51 15.06 1.02 -9.65
CA SER A 51 16.30 1.80 -9.57
C SER A 51 17.46 0.98 -9.01
N LEU A 52 17.29 0.37 -7.84
CA LEU A 52 18.41 -0.26 -7.11
C LEU A 52 18.84 -1.60 -7.72
N ALA A 53 17.92 -2.56 -7.87
CA ALA A 53 18.19 -3.86 -8.48
C ALA A 53 18.90 -3.76 -9.85
N PRO A 54 18.40 -2.98 -10.83
CA PRO A 54 19.07 -2.89 -12.13
C PRO A 54 20.42 -2.18 -12.05
N SER A 55 20.61 -1.25 -11.11
CA SER A 55 21.91 -0.62 -10.87
C SER A 55 22.95 -1.63 -10.37
N ILE A 56 22.55 -2.56 -9.51
CA ILE A 56 23.42 -3.62 -8.96
C ILE A 56 23.81 -4.61 -10.07
N VAL A 57 22.86 -5.08 -10.87
CA VAL A 57 23.10 -6.05 -11.96
C VAL A 57 24.00 -5.43 -13.04
N ASN A 58 23.67 -4.23 -13.52
CA ASN A 58 24.41 -3.57 -14.59
C ASN A 58 25.70 -2.88 -14.10
N LYS A 59 25.96 -2.88 -12.78
CA LYS A 59 27.10 -2.20 -12.15
C LYS A 59 27.18 -0.70 -12.48
N THR A 60 26.03 -0.04 -12.61
CA THR A 60 25.90 1.39 -12.95
C THR A 60 25.23 2.19 -11.82
N GLY A 61 25.27 3.52 -11.90
CA GLY A 61 24.57 4.42 -10.97
C GLY A 61 24.93 4.17 -9.51
N TRP A 62 23.93 3.73 -8.73
CA TRP A 62 24.06 3.41 -7.30
C TRP A 62 25.15 2.39 -6.99
N TRP A 63 25.46 1.47 -7.91
CA TRP A 63 26.54 0.50 -7.73
C TRP A 63 27.89 1.15 -7.44
N LYS A 64 28.19 2.31 -8.05
CA LYS A 64 29.44 3.03 -7.81
C LYS A 64 29.62 3.34 -6.32
N VAL A 65 28.56 3.82 -5.67
CA VAL A 65 28.52 4.11 -4.24
C VAL A 65 28.77 2.85 -3.41
N TYR A 66 28.12 1.72 -3.74
CA TYR A 66 28.34 0.45 -3.03
C TYR A 66 29.75 -0.10 -3.22
N SER A 67 30.31 0.04 -4.42
CA SER A 67 31.65 -0.43 -4.76
C SER A 67 32.78 0.43 -4.18
N SER A 68 32.51 1.69 -3.83
CA SER A 68 33.48 2.58 -3.18
C SER A 68 33.82 2.16 -1.75
N ILE A 69 32.97 1.38 -1.08
CA ILE A 69 33.21 0.91 0.28
C ILE A 69 33.85 -0.49 0.23
N PRO A 70 35.06 -0.69 0.81
CA PRO A 70 35.76 -1.97 0.78
C PRO A 70 34.90 -3.11 1.33
N GLY A 71 34.80 -4.21 0.58
CA GLY A 71 34.02 -5.40 0.96
C GLY A 71 32.50 -5.29 0.77
N MET A 72 31.94 -4.07 0.75
CA MET A 72 30.50 -3.85 0.66
C MET A 72 29.93 -4.24 -0.70
N GLY A 73 30.57 -3.81 -1.79
CA GLY A 73 30.12 -4.12 -3.15
C GLY A 73 29.97 -5.62 -3.40
N LYS A 74 31.00 -6.41 -3.06
CA LYS A 74 30.97 -7.88 -3.24
C LYS A 74 29.84 -8.54 -2.45
N ARG A 75 29.63 -8.10 -1.19
CA ARG A 75 28.57 -8.65 -0.34
C ARG A 75 27.18 -8.30 -0.85
N VAL A 76 26.94 -7.04 -1.24
CA VAL A 76 25.65 -6.60 -1.80
C VAL A 76 25.37 -7.32 -3.11
N TYR A 77 26.35 -7.45 -4.01
CA TYR A 77 26.15 -8.18 -5.25
C TYR A 77 25.77 -9.64 -5.02
N ALA A 78 26.53 -10.35 -4.18
CA ALA A 78 26.23 -11.74 -3.86
C ALA A 78 24.86 -11.89 -3.17
N ALA A 79 24.53 -11.00 -2.23
CA ALA A 79 23.27 -11.01 -1.51
C ALA A 79 22.05 -10.84 -2.42
N TRP A 80 22.15 -10.01 -3.46
CA TRP A 80 21.05 -9.70 -4.38
C TRP A 80 20.91 -10.71 -5.51
N LEU A 81 22.00 -11.36 -5.94
CA LEU A 81 21.98 -12.40 -6.98
C LEU A 81 21.66 -13.80 -6.44
N ASP A 82 21.74 -14.00 -5.12
CA ASP A 82 21.40 -15.27 -4.47
C ASP A 82 20.01 -15.78 -4.89
N GLY A 83 19.93 -17.02 -5.37
CA GLY A 83 18.68 -17.60 -5.89
C GLY A 83 18.36 -17.28 -7.36
N CYS A 84 19.17 -16.46 -8.03
CA CYS A 84 19.02 -16.15 -9.46
C CYS A 84 20.09 -16.83 -10.36
N ASP A 85 20.91 -17.73 -9.80
CA ASP A 85 22.06 -18.34 -10.50
C ASP A 85 21.65 -19.11 -11.77
N GLY A 86 20.45 -19.70 -11.77
CA GLY A 86 19.91 -20.42 -12.93
C GLY A 86 19.61 -19.55 -14.15
N TYR A 87 19.69 -18.22 -14.03
CA TYR A 87 19.46 -17.27 -15.10
C TYR A 87 20.73 -16.53 -15.54
N ALA A 88 21.92 -16.94 -15.06
CA ALA A 88 23.18 -16.26 -15.33
C ALA A 88 23.47 -16.05 -16.83
N ASP A 89 23.06 -17.00 -17.67
CA ASP A 89 23.28 -16.96 -19.12
C ASP A 89 22.25 -16.11 -19.88
N THR A 90 21.15 -15.71 -19.23
CA THR A 90 20.09 -14.91 -19.86
C THR A 90 19.90 -13.57 -19.13
N PRO A 91 20.49 -12.46 -19.64
CA PRO A 91 20.59 -11.21 -18.91
C PRO A 91 19.23 -10.59 -18.57
N ASP A 92 18.22 -10.78 -19.42
CA ASP A 92 16.86 -10.26 -19.18
C ASP A 92 16.16 -10.99 -18.03
N LEU A 93 16.27 -12.33 -17.98
CA LEU A 93 15.70 -13.14 -16.89
C LEU A 93 16.46 -12.90 -15.58
N LEU A 94 17.79 -12.78 -15.63
CA LEU A 94 18.60 -12.45 -14.46
C LEU A 94 18.16 -11.10 -13.88
N ARG A 95 17.99 -10.09 -14.74
CA ARG A 95 17.52 -8.77 -14.31
C ARG A 95 16.14 -8.87 -13.67
N GLN A 96 15.19 -9.55 -14.31
CA GLN A 96 13.83 -9.70 -13.79
C GLN A 96 13.81 -10.44 -12.43
N CYS A 97 14.63 -11.49 -12.29
CA CYS A 97 14.78 -12.21 -11.03
C CYS A 97 15.26 -11.29 -9.90
N VAL A 98 16.37 -10.59 -10.10
CA VAL A 98 16.94 -9.68 -9.07
C VAL A 98 15.98 -8.52 -8.75
N GLN A 99 15.24 -8.02 -9.74
CA GLN A 99 14.21 -6.99 -9.55
C GLN A 99 13.06 -7.48 -8.67
N ASN A 100 12.54 -8.68 -8.93
CA ASN A 100 11.47 -9.28 -8.13
C ASN A 100 11.94 -9.54 -6.70
N THR A 101 13.13 -10.09 -6.53
CA THR A 101 13.67 -10.38 -5.20
C THR A 101 13.99 -9.11 -4.42
N GLY A 102 14.31 -8.02 -5.12
CA GLY A 102 14.44 -6.69 -4.53
C GLY A 102 13.19 -6.19 -3.81
N VAL A 103 11.99 -6.52 -4.31
CA VAL A 103 10.70 -6.11 -3.70
C VAL A 103 10.46 -6.83 -2.37
N TYR A 104 10.90 -8.09 -2.24
CA TYR A 104 10.68 -8.88 -1.02
C TYR A 104 11.38 -8.30 0.20
N ARG A 105 12.46 -7.53 0.01
CA ARG A 105 13.23 -6.94 1.12
C ARG A 105 12.43 -5.90 1.93
N PRO A 106 12.01 -4.76 1.36
CA PRO A 106 11.22 -3.76 2.08
C PRO A 106 9.84 -4.29 2.50
N THR A 107 9.22 -5.16 1.70
CA THR A 107 7.91 -5.74 2.04
C THR A 107 7.99 -6.73 3.20
N ALA A 108 9.04 -7.54 3.31
CA ALA A 108 9.27 -8.41 4.47
C ALA A 108 9.53 -7.61 5.74
N VAL A 109 10.34 -6.56 5.64
CA VAL A 109 10.57 -5.65 6.78
C VAL A 109 9.27 -4.97 7.21
N ALA A 110 8.43 -4.54 6.26
CA ALA A 110 7.12 -3.95 6.56
C ALA A 110 6.21 -4.98 7.25
N ALA A 111 6.13 -6.21 6.74
CA ALA A 111 5.33 -7.27 7.32
C ALA A 111 5.77 -7.59 8.76
N LEU A 112 7.07 -7.72 9.00
CA LEU A 112 7.62 -7.93 10.33
C LEU A 112 7.30 -6.75 11.26
N PHE A 113 7.54 -5.52 10.79
CA PHE A 113 7.27 -4.30 11.54
C PHE A 113 5.80 -4.22 11.98
N TYR A 114 4.85 -4.42 11.04
CA TYR A 114 3.43 -4.38 11.36
C TYR A 114 2.97 -5.54 12.23
N SER A 115 3.55 -6.73 12.09
CA SER A 115 3.24 -7.88 12.94
C SER A 115 3.65 -7.61 14.40
N VAL A 116 4.86 -7.12 14.62
CA VAL A 116 5.35 -6.72 15.95
C VAL A 116 4.49 -5.58 16.52
N MET A 117 4.19 -4.56 15.70
CA MET A 117 3.35 -3.45 16.13
C MET A 117 1.90 -3.85 16.43
N ALA A 118 1.35 -4.85 15.72
CA ALA A 118 0.02 -5.36 15.99
C ALA A 118 -0.03 -6.06 17.36
N VAL A 119 0.94 -6.92 17.65
CA VAL A 119 1.07 -7.57 18.97
C VAL A 119 1.28 -6.53 20.07
N ALA A 120 2.20 -5.59 19.89
CA ALA A 120 2.49 -4.54 20.86
C ALA A 120 1.29 -3.61 21.12
N SER A 121 0.51 -3.30 20.08
CA SER A 121 -0.70 -2.48 20.23
C SER A 121 -1.85 -3.25 20.88
N GLY A 122 -1.88 -4.59 20.71
CA GLY A 122 -2.84 -5.46 21.39
C GLY A 122 -2.59 -5.55 22.90
N THR A 123 -1.33 -5.51 23.33
CA THR A 123 -0.97 -5.48 24.76
C THR A 123 -1.03 -4.07 25.35
N ARG A 124 -0.59 -3.06 24.60
CA ARG A 124 -0.61 -1.65 25.03
C ARG A 124 -1.05 -0.72 23.88
N PRO A 125 -2.34 -0.34 23.82
CA PRO A 125 -2.88 0.48 22.74
C PRO A 125 -2.22 1.85 22.56
N SER A 126 -1.62 2.42 23.63
CA SER A 126 -0.92 3.71 23.56
C SER A 126 0.29 3.68 22.63
N LEU A 127 0.92 2.50 22.48
CA LEU A 127 2.08 2.32 21.60
C LEU A 127 1.75 2.60 20.14
N ASN A 128 0.51 2.44 19.68
CA ASN A 128 0.14 2.80 18.30
C ASN A 128 0.15 4.33 18.07
N ARG A 129 -0.04 5.13 19.12
CA ARG A 129 -0.17 6.60 19.01
C ARG A 129 1.16 7.32 19.16
N GLU A 130 2.10 6.72 19.88
CA GLU A 130 3.35 7.34 20.31
C GLU A 130 4.54 7.04 19.38
N ALA A 131 5.64 7.77 19.56
CA ALA A 131 6.99 7.50 19.02
C ALA A 131 7.10 7.26 17.49
N TRP A 132 6.27 7.91 16.68
CA TRP A 132 6.26 7.72 15.22
C TRP A 132 7.56 8.03 14.48
N PRO A 133 8.32 9.10 14.82
CA PRO A 133 9.63 9.31 14.20
C PRO A 133 10.60 8.14 14.42
N ALA A 134 10.61 7.58 15.64
CA ALA A 134 11.45 6.42 15.95
C ALA A 134 11.00 5.15 15.19
N LYS A 135 9.69 4.95 15.02
CA LYS A 135 9.14 3.87 14.22
C LYS A 135 9.55 3.95 12.75
N TYR A 136 9.46 5.15 12.15
CA TYR A 136 9.89 5.38 10.78
C TYR A 136 11.39 5.12 10.65
N GLY A 137 12.20 5.68 11.56
CA GLY A 137 13.64 5.42 11.59
C GLY A 137 13.97 3.93 11.68
N THR A 138 13.30 3.21 12.58
CA THR A 138 13.47 1.75 12.74
C THR A 138 13.15 1.00 11.45
N TYR A 139 12.02 1.31 10.80
CA TYR A 139 11.66 0.70 9.52
C TYR A 139 12.74 0.94 8.45
N PHE A 140 13.13 2.20 8.22
CA PHE A 140 14.13 2.51 7.18
C PHE A 140 15.51 1.92 7.49
N LEU A 141 15.93 1.90 8.75
CA LEU A 141 17.18 1.25 9.16
C LEU A 141 17.14 -0.26 8.90
N LEU A 142 16.02 -0.93 9.19
CA LEU A 142 15.86 -2.34 8.89
C LEU A 142 15.82 -2.61 7.39
N VAL A 143 15.22 -1.72 6.58
CA VAL A 143 15.27 -1.81 5.11
C VAL A 143 16.71 -1.67 4.61
N LEU A 144 17.48 -0.71 5.12
CA LEU A 144 18.88 -0.55 4.74
C LEU A 144 19.72 -1.77 5.14
N ALA A 145 19.51 -2.30 6.35
CA ALA A 145 20.15 -3.52 6.81
C ALA A 145 19.77 -4.72 5.93
N SER A 146 18.52 -4.80 5.50
CA SER A 146 18.02 -5.87 4.65
C SER A 146 18.75 -5.95 3.31
N ALA A 147 19.31 -4.85 2.78
CA ALA A 147 20.07 -4.84 1.53
C ALA A 147 21.36 -5.68 1.56
N PHE A 148 21.84 -6.03 2.76
CA PHE A 148 23.05 -6.84 2.97
C PHE A 148 22.77 -8.32 3.29
N LEU A 149 21.50 -8.71 3.38
CA LEU A 149 21.08 -10.07 3.64
C LEU A 149 20.94 -10.87 2.34
N TYR A 150 21.32 -12.14 2.37
CA TYR A 150 21.08 -13.07 1.26
C TYR A 150 19.58 -13.33 1.09
N ASN A 151 19.16 -13.67 -0.13
CA ASN A 151 17.76 -13.86 -0.50
C ASN A 151 17.19 -15.13 0.14
N GLY A 152 17.92 -16.25 0.05
CA GLY A 152 17.57 -17.51 0.68
C GLY A 152 18.12 -17.63 2.11
N PRO A 153 17.42 -18.30 3.04
CA PRO A 153 16.06 -18.86 2.95
C PRO A 153 14.95 -17.86 3.36
N LEU A 154 15.33 -16.67 3.84
CA LEU A 154 14.42 -15.74 4.50
C LEU A 154 13.40 -15.12 3.54
N PHE A 155 13.86 -14.57 2.41
CA PHE A 155 13.00 -13.86 1.46
C PHE A 155 12.40 -14.81 0.43
N ASP A 156 13.21 -15.67 -0.19
CA ASP A 156 12.79 -16.57 -1.28
C ASP A 156 12.11 -17.88 -0.82
N GLY A 157 12.04 -18.11 0.49
CA GLY A 157 11.37 -19.29 1.07
C GLY A 157 10.24 -18.89 2.00
N ILE A 158 10.62 -18.50 3.22
CA ILE A 158 9.69 -18.29 4.32
C ILE A 158 8.76 -17.11 4.03
N PHE A 159 9.33 -15.94 3.69
CA PHE A 159 8.51 -14.75 3.46
C PHE A 159 7.62 -14.90 2.22
N LEU A 160 8.11 -15.50 1.14
CA LEU A 160 7.29 -15.78 -0.04
C LEU A 160 6.04 -16.59 0.28
N PHE A 161 6.17 -17.65 1.09
CA PHE A 161 5.03 -18.45 1.51
C PHE A 161 4.05 -17.64 2.38
N VAL A 162 4.56 -16.91 3.36
CA VAL A 162 3.75 -16.03 4.22
C VAL A 162 3.02 -14.96 3.40
N ALA A 163 3.69 -14.35 2.42
CA ALA A 163 3.12 -13.33 1.56
C ALA A 163 1.98 -13.88 0.70
N ARG A 164 2.08 -15.12 0.19
CA ARG A 164 1.00 -15.77 -0.56
C ARG A 164 -0.25 -15.99 0.29
N ILE A 165 -0.10 -16.50 1.51
CA ILE A 165 -1.22 -16.67 2.45
C ILE A 165 -1.81 -15.30 2.82
N GLY A 166 -0.95 -14.33 3.12
CA GLY A 166 -1.36 -12.97 3.44
C GLY A 166 -2.14 -12.30 2.31
N ALA A 167 -1.72 -12.48 1.06
CA ALA A 167 -2.41 -11.94 -0.12
C ALA A 167 -3.80 -12.55 -0.28
N MET A 168 -3.94 -13.87 -0.11
CA MET A 168 -5.24 -14.55 -0.14
C MET A 168 -6.20 -13.97 0.92
N ALA A 169 -5.74 -13.82 2.16
CA ALA A 169 -6.54 -13.24 3.23
C ALA A 169 -6.89 -11.76 2.95
N PHE A 170 -5.93 -10.99 2.44
CA PHE A 170 -6.11 -9.57 2.12
C PHE A 170 -7.17 -9.36 1.03
N ILE A 171 -7.19 -10.20 -0.02
CA ILE A 171 -8.22 -10.13 -1.07
C ILE A 171 -9.61 -10.28 -0.47
N VAL A 172 -9.84 -11.27 0.39
CA VAL A 172 -11.15 -11.51 1.03
C VAL A 172 -11.54 -10.32 1.91
N ILE A 173 -10.63 -9.82 2.75
CA ILE A 173 -10.88 -8.67 3.62
C ILE A 173 -11.20 -7.43 2.80
N GLN A 174 -10.46 -7.19 1.71
CA GLN A 174 -10.68 -6.04 0.83
C GLN A 174 -12.07 -6.07 0.19
N GLN A 175 -12.60 -7.25 -0.19
CA GLN A 175 -13.96 -7.36 -0.70
C GLN A 175 -15.00 -6.93 0.34
N VAL A 176 -14.87 -7.36 1.59
CA VAL A 176 -15.78 -6.97 2.68
C VAL A 176 -15.74 -5.46 2.90
N ILE A 177 -14.54 -4.86 2.93
CA ILE A 177 -14.36 -3.42 3.09
C ILE A 177 -15.01 -2.65 1.92
N LEU A 178 -14.89 -3.14 0.69
CA LEU A 178 -15.50 -2.49 -0.48
C LEU A 178 -17.02 -2.54 -0.44
N ILE A 179 -17.61 -3.65 0.02
CA ILE A 179 -19.07 -3.78 0.19
C ILE A 179 -19.57 -2.81 1.27
N ASP A 180 -18.90 -2.75 2.42
CA ASP A 180 -19.24 -1.81 3.50
C ASP A 180 -19.11 -0.35 3.04
N MET A 181 -18.05 -0.03 2.30
CA MET A 181 -17.88 1.28 1.69
C MET A 181 -19.02 1.61 0.71
N ALA A 182 -19.47 0.64 -0.10
CA ALA A 182 -20.56 0.85 -1.05
C ALA A 182 -21.90 1.11 -0.36
N TYR A 183 -22.23 0.38 0.71
CA TYR A 183 -23.43 0.64 1.51
C TYR A 183 -23.38 2.01 2.17
N ASN A 184 -22.29 2.32 2.89
CA ASN A 184 -22.13 3.61 3.56
C ASN A 184 -22.16 4.80 2.58
N TRP A 185 -21.58 4.63 1.38
CA TRP A 185 -21.66 5.64 0.33
C TRP A 185 -23.10 5.82 -0.13
N ASN A 186 -23.80 4.73 -0.48
CA ASN A 186 -25.17 4.79 -0.95
C ASN A 186 -26.11 5.44 0.09
N GLU A 187 -26.08 4.98 1.33
CA GLU A 187 -26.89 5.54 2.42
C GLU A 187 -26.59 7.03 2.63
N SER A 188 -25.32 7.44 2.64
CA SER A 188 -24.95 8.86 2.78
C SER A 188 -25.49 9.74 1.65
N TRP A 189 -25.57 9.23 0.42
CA TRP A 189 -26.11 10.00 -0.71
C TRP A 189 -27.64 10.02 -0.73
N VAL A 190 -28.30 8.93 -0.29
CA VAL A 190 -29.75 8.89 -0.10
C VAL A 190 -30.18 9.84 1.00
N GLU A 191 -29.51 9.83 2.16
CA GLU A 191 -29.81 10.73 3.28
C GLU A 191 -29.69 12.20 2.86
N LYS A 192 -28.63 12.56 2.13
CA LYS A 192 -28.46 13.92 1.58
C LYS A 192 -29.55 14.30 0.58
N ALA A 193 -30.06 13.33 -0.18
CA ALA A 193 -31.18 13.56 -1.10
C ALA A 193 -32.44 13.92 -0.31
N ASP A 194 -32.76 13.15 0.74
CA ASP A 194 -33.93 13.35 1.60
C ASP A 194 -33.84 14.66 2.39
N GLU A 195 -32.66 15.01 2.90
CA GLU A 195 -32.44 16.29 3.60
C GLU A 195 -32.69 17.50 2.70
N CYS A 196 -32.24 17.43 1.44
CA CYS A 196 -32.45 18.49 0.46
C CYS A 196 -33.92 18.59 0.05
N ASP A 197 -34.60 17.46 -0.12
CA ASP A 197 -36.02 17.43 -0.50
C ASP A 197 -36.93 17.96 0.61
N ARG A 198 -36.53 17.80 1.88
CA ARG A 198 -37.23 18.39 3.05
C ARG A 198 -37.13 19.92 3.09
N LEU A 199 -36.06 20.51 2.55
CA LEU A 199 -35.88 21.96 2.51
C LEU A 199 -36.59 22.61 1.32
N ASP A 200 -36.48 21.99 0.14
CA ASP A 200 -37.10 22.45 -1.09
C ASP A 200 -37.46 21.26 -1.97
N TRP A 201 -38.74 21.18 -2.35
CA TRP A 201 -39.28 20.03 -3.07
C TRP A 201 -38.58 19.82 -4.41
N GLY A 202 -38.01 18.64 -4.63
CA GLY A 202 -37.27 18.26 -5.82
C GLY A 202 -35.79 18.64 -5.80
N SER A 203 -35.29 19.27 -4.74
CA SER A 203 -33.88 19.62 -4.57
C SER A 203 -32.98 18.39 -4.35
N GLY A 204 -33.54 17.24 -3.93
CA GLY A 204 -32.81 15.97 -3.76
C GLY A 204 -32.45 15.22 -5.05
N LYS A 205 -33.11 15.54 -6.18
CA LYS A 205 -32.93 14.84 -7.48
C LYS A 205 -31.48 14.70 -7.97
N PRO A 206 -30.57 15.69 -7.79
CA PRO A 206 -29.18 15.56 -8.21
C PRO A 206 -28.44 14.42 -7.52
N TRP A 207 -28.67 14.17 -6.22
CA TRP A 207 -28.03 13.08 -5.49
C TRP A 207 -28.43 11.71 -6.01
N LEU A 208 -29.72 11.51 -6.26
CA LEU A 208 -30.24 10.27 -6.86
C LEU A 208 -29.66 10.05 -8.27
N ARG A 209 -29.55 11.11 -9.08
CA ARG A 209 -28.90 11.03 -10.40
C ARG A 209 -27.43 10.63 -10.29
N LEU A 210 -26.71 11.12 -9.29
CA LEU A 210 -25.31 10.72 -9.05
C LEU A 210 -25.17 9.25 -8.66
N ILE A 211 -26.09 8.71 -7.83
CA ILE A 211 -26.12 7.28 -7.49
C ILE A 211 -26.29 6.46 -8.78
N VAL A 212 -27.33 6.75 -9.57
CA VAL A 212 -27.60 6.02 -10.82
C VAL A 212 -26.44 6.14 -11.80
N ALA A 213 -25.87 7.35 -11.96
CA ALA A 213 -24.72 7.57 -12.82
C ALA A 213 -23.50 6.74 -12.38
N SER A 214 -23.25 6.61 -11.08
CA SER A 214 -22.17 5.77 -10.56
C SER A 214 -22.38 4.28 -10.89
N CYS A 215 -23.60 3.77 -10.75
CA CYS A 215 -23.93 2.39 -11.13
C CYS A 215 -23.74 2.15 -12.63
N VAL A 216 -24.28 3.02 -13.48
CA VAL A 216 -24.14 2.91 -14.94
C VAL A 216 -22.67 2.97 -15.36
N ALA A 217 -21.88 3.86 -14.77
CA ALA A 217 -20.45 3.95 -15.04
C ALA A 217 -19.70 2.67 -14.65
N LEU A 218 -19.94 2.13 -13.45
CA LEU A 218 -19.28 0.91 -12.98
C LEU A 218 -19.67 -0.32 -13.81
N TYR A 219 -20.95 -0.48 -14.18
CA TYR A 219 -21.39 -1.54 -15.09
C TYR A 219 -20.75 -1.37 -16.48
N GLY A 220 -20.70 -0.14 -17.01
CA GLY A 220 -20.04 0.14 -18.28
C GLY A 220 -18.57 -0.24 -18.27
N CYS A 221 -17.83 0.11 -17.21
CA CYS A 221 -16.44 -0.30 -17.02
C CYS A 221 -16.29 -1.83 -16.94
N ALA A 222 -17.19 -2.51 -16.23
CA ALA A 222 -17.15 -3.97 -16.12
C ALA A 222 -17.39 -4.65 -17.48
N PHE A 223 -18.40 -4.23 -18.25
CA PHE A 223 -18.67 -4.79 -19.57
C PHE A 223 -17.53 -4.50 -20.56
N ALA A 224 -16.96 -3.29 -20.54
CA ALA A 224 -15.80 -2.96 -21.36
C ALA A 224 -14.58 -3.83 -20.99
N GLY A 225 -14.35 -4.04 -19.69
CA GLY A 225 -13.30 -4.94 -19.21
C GLY A 225 -13.50 -6.38 -19.67
N ILE A 226 -14.72 -6.91 -19.58
CA ILE A 226 -15.06 -8.26 -20.07
C ILE A 226 -14.88 -8.36 -21.59
N GLY A 227 -15.20 -7.31 -22.35
CA GLY A 227 -15.02 -7.30 -23.80
C GLY A 227 -13.56 -7.20 -24.27
N LEU A 228 -12.64 -6.72 -23.41
CA LEU A 228 -11.22 -6.62 -23.70
C LEU A 228 -10.40 -7.84 -23.30
N LEU A 229 -10.92 -8.66 -22.37
CA LEU A 229 -10.31 -9.92 -21.91
C LEU A 229 -10.66 -11.07 -22.84
#